data_AF-A0A958QYD3-F1
#
_entry.id   AF-A0A958QYD3-F1
#
_cell.length_a   1.000
_cell.length_b   1.000
_cell.length_c   1.000
_cell.angle_alpha   90.00
_cell.angle_beta   90.00
_cell.angle_gamma   90.00
#
_symmetry.space_group_name_H-M   'P 1'
#
loop_
_entity.id
_entity.type
_entity.pdbx_description
1 polymer ?
#
loop_
_entity_poly.entity_id
_entity_poly.type
_entity_poly.pdbx_seq_one_letter_code
_entity_poly.pdbx_strand_id
1 'polypeptide(L)' 'MIDSLSRYMGVRVDVFDPFINISYNERVFSPQYVAQIRDFAAVAMGLGMREIGDS' A
#
# COMPACT_ATOMS: atom_id res chain seq x y z
N MET A 1 16.22 1.17 -8.74
CA MET A 1 15.49 2.45 -8.52
C MET A 1 15.43 2.79 -7.03
N ILE A 2 14.86 1.92 -6.18
CA ILE A 2 14.85 2.08 -4.72
C ILE A 2 16.26 2.31 -4.16
N ASP A 3 17.26 1.54 -4.61
CA ASP A 3 18.65 1.73 -4.16
C ASP A 3 19.22 3.11 -4.50
N SER A 4 18.87 3.66 -5.67
CA SER A 4 19.31 4.99 -6.10
C SER A 4 18.67 6.07 -5.23
N LEU A 5 17.38 5.93 -4.91
CA LEU A 5 16.65 6.81 -4.00
C LEU A 5 17.22 6.74 -2.58
N SER A 6 17.43 5.54 -2.04
CA SER A 6 18.02 5.34 -0.72
C SER A 6 19.40 5.99 -0.60
N ARG A 7 20.26 5.82 -1.63
CA ARG A 7 21.59 6.45 -1.67
C ARG A 7 21.50 7.97 -1.77
N TYR A 8 20.60 8.49 -2.59
CA TYR A 8 20.43 9.94 -2.77
C TYR A 8 19.87 10.63 -1.52
N MET A 9 18.88 10.02 -0.87
CA MET A 9 18.22 10.59 0.30
C MET A 9 18.98 10.33 1.61
N GLY A 10 19.98 9.44 1.61
CA GLY A 10 20.73 9.07 2.82
C GLY A 10 19.89 8.32 3.87
N VAL A 11 18.73 7.80 3.48
CA VAL A 11 17.79 7.06 4.34
C VAL A 11 17.39 5.77 3.65
N ARG A 12 16.99 4.76 4.44
CA ARG A 12 16.45 3.51 3.89
C ARG A 12 15.07 3.79 3.29
N VAL A 13 14.91 3.48 2.00
CA VAL A 13 13.63 3.45 1.30
C VAL A 13 13.26 2.00 1.04
N ASP A 14 12.02 1.64 1.39
CA ASP A 14 11.45 0.32 1.19
C ASP A 14 10.14 0.41 0.39
N VAL A 15 9.73 -0.69 -0.25
CA VAL A 15 8.42 -0.76 -0.93
C VAL A 15 7.33 -0.92 0.12
N PHE A 16 6.31 -0.06 0.06
CA PHE A 16 5.18 -0.10 0.96
C PHE A 16 4.07 -1.00 0.40
N ASP A 17 3.58 -1.94 1.22
CA ASP A 17 2.39 -2.74 0.91
C ASP A 17 1.18 -2.20 1.70
N PRO A 18 0.22 -1.54 1.04
CA PRO A 18 -0.97 -1.01 1.72
C PRO A 18 -1.93 -2.09 2.24
N PHE A 19 -1.75 -3.35 1.87
CA PHE A 19 -2.61 -4.46 2.29
C PHE A 19 -2.00 -5.28 3.44
N ILE A 20 -0.81 -4.94 3.94
CA ILE A 20 -0.05 -5.76 4.92
C ILE A 20 -0.84 -6.12 6.18
N ASN A 21 -1.75 -5.25 6.61
CA ASN A 21 -2.61 -5.44 7.78
C ASN A 21 -4.11 -5.51 7.42
N ILE A 22 -4.44 -5.83 6.16
CA ILE A 22 -5.82 -5.86 5.66
C ILE A 22 -6.16 -7.28 5.21
N SER A 23 -7.20 -7.85 5.82
CA SER A 23 -7.80 -9.09 5.33
C SER A 23 -8.81 -8.78 4.22
N TYR A 24 -8.81 -9.56 3.15
CA TYR A 24 -9.77 -9.46 2.07
C TYR A 24 -10.36 -10.84 1.72
N ASN A 25 -11.54 -10.84 1.13
CA ASN A 25 -12.19 -12.07 0.69
C ASN A 25 -11.67 -12.48 -0.70
N GLU A 26 -10.96 -13.60 -0.77
CA GLU A 26 -10.38 -14.14 -2.02
C GLU A 26 -11.41 -14.52 -3.09
N ARG A 27 -12.68 -14.75 -2.70
CA ARG A 27 -13.77 -15.00 -3.67
C ARG A 27 -14.21 -13.75 -4.40
N VAL A 28 -13.90 -12.57 -3.84
CA VAL A 28 -14.26 -11.27 -4.42
C VAL A 28 -13.03 -10.61 -5.05
N PHE A 29 -11.88 -10.69 -4.37
CA PHE A 29 -10.62 -10.11 -4.83
C PHE A 29 -9.58 -11.21 -4.98
N SER A 30 -9.16 -11.49 -6.22
CA SER A 30 -8.08 -12.45 -6.43
C SER A 30 -6.74 -11.91 -5.94
N PRO A 31 -5.83 -12.76 -5.43
CA PRO A 31 -4.49 -12.33 -5.02
C PRO A 31 -3.72 -11.63 -6.15
N GLN A 32 -3.93 -12.05 -7.40
CA GLN A 32 -3.32 -11.43 -8.58
C GLN A 32 -3.83 -10.00 -8.78
N TYR A 33 -5.13 -9.77 -8.60
CA TYR A 33 -5.70 -8.44 -8.70
C TYR A 33 -5.18 -7.52 -7.59
N VAL A 34 -5.13 -8.00 -6.34
CA VAL A 34 -4.58 -7.23 -5.21
C VAL A 34 -3.11 -6.87 -5.46
N ALA A 35 -2.30 -7.81 -5.97
CA ALA A 35 -0.91 -7.56 -6.33
C ALA A 35 -0.75 -6.52 -7.44
N GLN A 36 -1.66 -6.47 -8.42
CA GLN A 36 -1.64 -5.48 -9.51
C GLN A 36 -1.93 -4.07 -9.03
N ILE A 37 -2.80 -3.91 -8.04
CA ILE A 37 -3.19 -2.58 -7.52
C ILE A 37 -2.32 -2.09 -6.37
N ARG A 38 -1.50 -2.97 -5.78
CA ARG A 38 -0.70 -2.72 -4.56
C ARG A 38 0.04 -1.39 -4.59
N ASP A 39 0.74 -1.11 -5.68
CA ASP A 39 1.68 0.01 -5.74
C ASP A 39 0.99 1.40 -5.82
N PHE A 40 -0.30 1.46 -6.15
CA PHE A 40 -1.08 2.71 -6.23
C PHE A 40 -2.32 2.75 -5.32
N ALA A 41 -2.61 1.66 -4.59
CA ALA A 41 -3.79 1.56 -3.73
C ALA A 41 -3.65 2.29 -2.38
N ALA A 42 -2.45 2.74 -2.00
CA ALA A 42 -2.18 3.29 -0.66
C ALA A 42 -3.13 4.42 -0.23
N VAL A 43 -3.41 5.37 -1.12
CA VAL A 43 -4.32 6.49 -0.82
C VAL A 43 -5.76 6.01 -0.69
N ALA A 44 -6.22 5.15 -1.60
CA ALA A 44 -7.57 4.61 -1.57
C ALA A 44 -7.83 3.78 -0.30
N MET A 45 -6.86 2.97 0.11
CA MET A 45 -6.93 2.20 1.35
C MET A 45 -6.98 3.12 2.57
N GLY A 46 -6.13 4.15 2.63
CA GLY A 46 -6.16 5.12 3.72
C GLY A 46 -7.50 5.85 3.85
N LEU A 47 -8.12 6.23 2.72
CA LEU A 47 -9.46 6.83 2.71
C LEU A 47 -10.53 5.85 3.20
N GLY A 48 -10.45 4.57 2.83
CA GLY A 48 -11.37 3.54 3.29
C GLY A 48 -11.23 3.18 4.77
N MET A 49 -10.04 3.38 5.35
CA MET A 49 -9.74 3.14 6.76
C MET A 49 -10.00 4.34 7.67
N ARG A 50 -10.23 5.54 7.12
CA ARG A 50 -10.41 6.77 7.89
C ARG A 50 -11.59 6.64 8.86
N GLU A 51 -11.37 7.04 10.11
CA GLU A 51 -12.42 7.02 11.13
C GLU A 51 -13.37 8.22 10.98
N ILE A 52 -14.61 8.03 11.43
CA ILE A 52 -15.59 9.12 11.48
C ILE A 52 -15.14 10.10 12.57
N GLY A 53 -14.75 11.31 12.15
CA GLY A 53 -14.31 12.37 13.07
C GLY A 53 -12.88 12.86 12.84
N ASP A 54 -12.06 12.14 12.06
CA ASP A 54 -10.83 12.68 11.51
C ASP A 54 -11.22 13.81 10.55
N SER A 55 -11.04 15.08 10.90
CA SER A 55 -11.28 16.26 10.05
C SER A 55 -10.33 17.39 10.45
#